data_AF-A0ABD6FUM4-F1
#
_entry.id   AF-A0ABD6FUM4-F1
#
_cell.length_a   1.000
_cell.length_b   1.000
_cell.length_c   1.000
_cell.angle_alpha   90.00
_cell.angle_beta   90.00
_cell.angle_gamma   90.00
#
_symmetry.space_group_name_H-M   'P 1'
#
loop_
_entity.id
_entity.type
_entity.pdbx_description
1 polymer ?
#
loop_
_entity_poly.entity_id
_entity_poly.type
_entity_poly.pdbx_seq_one_letter_code
_entity_poly.pdbx_strand_id
1 'polypeptide(L)' 'ERARREFHVGNLYFNRKCTGSLVGVHPFGGFNLSGTDAKTGSPEYLLNFLQTKVVSERL' A
#
# COMPACT_ATOMS: atom_id res chain seq x y z
N GLU A 1 6.84 -15.29 -13.24
CA GLU A 1 5.88 -16.02 -12.40
C GLU A 1 6.38 -16.44 -11.03
N ARG A 2 7.42 -17.28 -10.90
CA ARG A 2 7.88 -17.77 -9.58
C ARG A 2 8.10 -16.67 -8.52
N ALA A 3 8.88 -15.64 -8.85
CA ALA A 3 9.14 -14.52 -7.94
C ALA A 3 7.88 -13.74 -7.52
N ARG A 4 6.88 -13.58 -8.41
CA ARG A 4 5.60 -12.92 -8.05
C ARG A 4 4.83 -13.70 -6.98
N ARG A 5 5.00 -15.02 -6.95
CA ARG A 5 4.31 -15.92 -6.02
C ARG A 5 5.08 -16.11 -4.72
N GLU A 6 6.40 -16.18 -4.79
CA GLU A 6 7.24 -16.55 -3.64
C GLU A 6 7.82 -15.34 -2.88
N PHE A 7 8.02 -14.19 -3.54
CA PHE A 7 8.62 -13.04 -2.86
C PHE A 7 7.58 -12.29 -2.07
N HIS A 8 7.63 -12.47 -0.75
CA HIS A 8 6.78 -11.78 0.21
C HIS A 8 7.37 -10.39 0.50
N VAL A 9 7.11 -9.43 -0.39
CA VAL A 9 7.57 -8.03 -0.26
C VAL A 9 6.45 -7.03 -0.54
N GLY A 10 6.59 -5.81 -0.01
CA GLY A 10 5.62 -4.75 -0.24
C GLY A 10 5.65 -4.15 -1.66
N ASN A 11 6.82 -4.07 -2.28
CA ASN A 11 7.00 -3.58 -3.64
C ASN A 11 7.94 -4.50 -4.40
N LEU A 12 7.46 -5.08 -5.50
CA LEU A 12 8.23 -5.98 -6.35
C LEU A 12 8.45 -5.36 -7.72
N TYR A 13 9.71 -5.24 -8.13
CA TYR A 13 10.11 -4.64 -9.40
C TYR A 13 10.83 -5.67 -10.27
N PHE A 14 10.47 -5.76 -11.55
CA PHE A 14 11.12 -6.64 -12.54
C PHE A 14 11.89 -5.80 -13.56
N ASN A 15 13.12 -6.22 -13.86
CA ASN A 15 13.98 -5.63 -14.92
C ASN A 15 14.18 -4.10 -14.79
N ARG A 16 14.16 -3.58 -13.55
CA ARG A 16 14.42 -2.17 -13.23
C ARG A 16 14.95 -2.05 -11.79
N LYS A 17 15.48 -0.88 -11.44
CA LYS A 17 15.89 -0.58 -10.05
C LYS A 17 14.70 -0.66 -9.09
N CYS A 18 14.95 -1.06 -7.85
CA CYS A 18 13.96 -1.19 -6.77
C CYS A 18 13.74 0.10 -5.96
N THR A 19 14.30 1.23 -6.41
CA THR A 19 14.19 2.55 -5.78
C THR A 19 13.44 3.52 -6.69
N GLY A 20 13.06 4.69 -6.16
CA GLY A 20 12.37 5.73 -6.93
C GLY A 20 10.88 5.44 -7.16
N SER A 21 10.16 5.10 -6.08
CA SER A 21 8.70 4.99 -6.13
C SER A 21 8.08 6.36 -6.41
N LEU A 22 7.11 6.40 -7.33
CA LEU A 22 6.40 7.63 -7.70
C LEU A 22 5.01 7.63 -7.03
N VAL A 23 4.66 8.76 -6.41
CA VAL A 23 3.34 8.97 -5.79
C VAL A 23 2.25 8.79 -6.85
N GLY A 24 1.20 8.04 -6.52
CA GLY A 24 0.07 7.77 -7.42
C GLY A 24 0.33 6.71 -8.51
N VAL A 25 1.59 6.28 -8.71
CA VAL A 25 1.95 5.25 -9.72
C VAL A 25 2.39 3.96 -9.06
N HIS A 26 3.32 4.06 -8.10
CA HIS A 26 3.84 2.93 -7.33
C HIS A 26 3.65 3.23 -5.84
N PRO A 27 2.47 2.94 -5.26
CA PRO A 27 2.27 3.08 -3.83
C PRO A 27 3.33 2.30 -3.05
N PHE A 28 3.99 2.96 -2.10
CA PHE A 28 5.21 2.45 -1.46
C PHE A 28 4.98 2.15 0.01
N GLY A 29 5.43 0.99 0.45
CA GLY A 29 5.30 0.54 1.84
C GLY A 29 5.46 -0.97 1.93
N GLY A 30 5.82 -1.49 3.10
CA GLY A 30 5.96 -2.92 3.32
C GLY A 30 5.46 -3.31 4.72
N PHE A 31 5.49 -4.61 4.98
CA PHE A 31 4.97 -5.26 6.19
C PHE A 31 6.11 -5.83 7.07
N ASN A 32 5.76 -6.47 8.19
CA ASN A 32 6.68 -7.03 9.19
C ASN A 32 7.58 -5.94 9.80
N LEU A 33 8.88 -6.21 9.96
CA LEU A 33 9.84 -5.22 10.47
C LEU A 33 10.09 -4.06 9.50
N SER A 34 9.54 -4.11 8.28
CA SER A 34 9.62 -3.01 7.31
C SER A 34 8.48 -1.99 7.44
N GLY A 35 7.44 -2.27 8.23
CA GLY A 35 6.32 -1.36 8.45
C GLY A 35 4.96 -2.04 8.62
N THR A 36 3.91 -1.24 8.58
CA THR A 36 2.50 -1.65 8.79
C THR A 36 1.74 -1.93 7.49
N ASP A 37 2.44 -1.98 6.36
CA ASP A 37 1.89 -2.04 5.00
C ASP A 37 1.00 -0.86 4.59
N ALA A 38 1.11 0.27 5.29
CA ALA A 38 0.49 1.51 4.86
C ALA A 38 1.16 2.00 3.56
N LYS A 39 0.50 1.81 2.43
CA LYS A 39 1.01 2.13 1.09
C LYS A 39 0.96 3.63 0.80
N THR A 40 1.99 4.38 1.19
CA THR A 40 2.07 5.82 0.94
C THR A 40 1.96 6.14 -0.55
N GLY A 41 1.16 7.14 -0.87
CA GLY A 41 0.88 7.54 -2.25
C GLY A 41 -0.14 6.66 -2.98
N SER A 42 -0.78 5.70 -2.30
CA SER A 42 -2.04 5.09 -2.75
C SER A 42 -3.23 6.01 -2.45
N PRO A 43 -4.35 5.89 -3.20
CA PRO A 43 -5.60 6.56 -2.86
C PRO A 43 -6.12 6.23 -1.45
N GLU A 44 -5.86 5.02 -0.96
CA GLU A 44 -6.37 4.52 0.32
C GLU A 44 -5.53 5.00 1.51
N TYR A 45 -4.32 5.53 1.29
CA TYR A 45 -3.38 5.85 2.37
C TYR A 45 -3.98 6.80 3.42
N LEU A 46 -4.79 7.76 2.99
CA LEU A 46 -5.44 8.71 3.91
C LEU A 46 -6.44 8.05 4.86
N LEU A 47 -7.02 6.91 4.48
CA LEU A 47 -7.95 6.18 5.34
C LEU A 47 -7.29 5.69 6.63
N ASN A 48 -5.96 5.52 6.65
CA ASN A 48 -5.22 5.17 7.86
C ASN A 48 -5.27 6.27 8.94
N PHE A 49 -5.66 7.49 8.57
CA PHE A 49 -5.70 8.66 9.46
C PHE A 49 -7.13 9.16 9.73
N LEU A 50 -8.13 8.45 9.21
CA LEU A 50 -9.54 8.81 9.36
C LEU A 50 -10.27 7.76 10.20
N GLN A 51 -11.37 8.18 10.83
CA GLN A 51 -12.27 7.27 11.52
C GLN A 51 -13.56 7.14 10.71
N THR A 52 -13.89 5.92 10.28
CA THR A 52 -15.15 5.62 9.61
C THR A 52 -16.32 5.92 10.54
N LYS A 53 -17.36 6.59 10.02
CA LYS A 53 -18.59 6.90 10.74
C LYS A 53 -19.79 6.54 9.86
N VAL A 54 -20.79 5.89 10.45
CA VAL A 54 -22.08 5.62 9.82
C VAL A 54 -23.16 6.38 10.61
N VAL A 55 -24.10 6.99 9.90
CA VAL A 55 -25.28 7.65 10.49
C VAL A 55 -26.51 7.06 9.81
N SER A 56 -27.49 6.64 10.60
CA SER A 56 -28.75 6.07 10.12
C SER A 56 -29.91 6.78 10.81
N GLU A 57 -30.91 7.16 10.03
CA GLU A 57 -32.12 7.85 10.48
C GLU A 57 -33.34 7.12 9.91
N ARG A 58 -34.33 6.87 10.77
CA ARG A 58 -35.61 6.31 10.36
C ARG A 58 -36.56 7.47 10.09
N LEU A 59 -37.04 7.57 8.85
CA LEU A 59 -38.14 8.44 8.45
C LEU A 59 -39.48 7.94 9.02
#